data_AF-A0A537QQG4-F1
#
_entry.id   AF-A0A537QQG4-F1
#
_cell.length_a   1.000
_cell.length_b   1.000
_cell.length_c   1.000
_cell.angle_alpha   90.00
_cell.angle_beta   90.00
_cell.angle_gamma   90.00
#
_symmetry.space_group_name_H-M   'P 1'
#
loop_
_entity.id
_entity.type
_entity.pdbx_description
1 polymer ?
#
loop_
_entity_poly.entity_id
_entity_poly.type
_entity_poly.pdbx_seq_one_letter_code
_entity_poly.pdbx_strand_id
1 'polypeptide(L)'
;MPMLGCAVLASNVGSSATPRVARGGRELPSIIGTWKLVGAKARDRNGTPLPTPYGGKGIGRVAFTVDGRMVAVVCDGRPELPAGTARGYSSYCGNYTFDGARLVTRVDAASDPRRIGGDQVREVSFDGDHMILRPPPRQTEAGEEYRELTWARIATE
;
A
#
# COMPACT_ATOMS: atom_id res chain seq x y z
N MET A 1 -60.08 -22.36 -40.98
CA MET A 1 -60.25 -23.49 -40.05
C MET A 1 -58.91 -24.18 -39.93
N PRO A 2 -58.28 -24.26 -38.73
CA PRO A 2 -58.53 -23.56 -37.46
C PRO A 2 -57.22 -22.81 -37.01
N MET A 3 -56.98 -22.25 -35.83
CA MET A 3 -57.53 -22.27 -34.47
C MET A 3 -57.00 -21.02 -33.71
N LEU A 4 -57.79 -20.56 -32.71
CA LEU A 4 -57.44 -19.94 -31.41
C LEU A 4 -56.07 -19.25 -31.21
N GLY A 5 -55.94 -18.11 -30.52
CA GLY A 5 -56.87 -17.46 -29.60
C GLY A 5 -56.14 -16.48 -28.65
N CYS A 6 -56.91 -15.98 -27.68
CA CYS A 6 -56.51 -15.32 -26.43
C CYS A 6 -55.98 -13.88 -26.49
N ALA A 7 -56.87 -12.96 -26.11
CA ALA A 7 -56.55 -11.67 -25.50
C ALA A 7 -56.06 -11.86 -24.06
N VAL A 8 -55.02 -11.14 -23.62
CA VAL A 8 -54.86 -10.74 -22.21
C VAL A 8 -54.19 -9.35 -22.10
N LEU A 9 -54.88 -8.54 -21.29
CA LEU A 9 -54.62 -7.26 -20.63
C LEU A 9 -53.17 -6.79 -20.41
N ALA A 10 -53.05 -5.47 -20.45
CA ALA A 10 -51.92 -4.68 -19.99
C ALA A 10 -51.58 -4.91 -18.51
N SER A 11 -50.29 -4.96 -18.20
CA SER A 11 -49.77 -4.74 -16.85
C SER A 11 -48.46 -3.95 -16.93
N ASN A 12 -48.51 -2.73 -16.38
CA ASN A 12 -47.34 -1.90 -16.11
C ASN A 12 -46.43 -2.64 -15.12
N VAL A 13 -45.28 -3.13 -15.57
CA VAL A 13 -44.20 -3.51 -14.67
C VAL A 13 -43.38 -2.26 -14.41
N GLY A 14 -43.66 -1.64 -13.27
CA GLY A 14 -42.91 -0.51 -12.75
C GLY A 14 -41.43 -0.86 -12.59
N SER A 15 -40.59 0.08 -13.00
CA SER A 15 -39.17 0.13 -12.68
C SER A 15 -38.96 0.01 -11.17
N SER A 16 -38.62 -1.20 -10.69
CA SER A 16 -38.16 -1.39 -9.32
C SER A 16 -36.72 -0.89 -9.22
N ALA A 17 -36.57 0.42 -9.03
CA ALA A 17 -35.34 1.00 -8.54
C ALA A 17 -35.10 0.45 -7.12
N THR A 18 -34.13 -0.44 -6.97
CA THR A 18 -33.63 -0.87 -5.67
C THR A 18 -33.22 0.39 -4.89
N PRO A 19 -33.64 0.55 -3.62
CA PRO A 19 -33.22 1.71 -2.85
C PRO A 19 -31.71 1.60 -2.62
N ARG A 20 -30.94 2.50 -3.25
CA ARG A 20 -29.54 2.71 -2.94
C ARG A 20 -29.49 3.31 -1.54
N VAL A 21 -29.26 2.46 -0.54
CA VAL A 21 -28.87 2.92 0.79
C VAL A 21 -27.52 3.60 0.62
N ALA A 22 -27.55 4.93 0.52
CA ALA A 22 -26.37 5.75 0.62
C ALA A 22 -25.82 5.60 2.04
N ARG A 23 -24.92 4.63 2.25
CA ARG A 23 -24.02 4.69 3.40
C ARG A 23 -23.08 5.85 3.13
N GLY A 24 -23.26 6.95 3.86
CA GLY A 24 -22.27 8.01 3.99
C GLY A 24 -21.02 7.54 4.72
N GLY A 25 -20.38 6.47 4.23
CA GLY A 25 -19.04 6.09 4.61
C GLY A 25 -18.08 6.72 3.63
N ARG A 26 -17.07 7.44 4.12
CA ARG A 26 -15.90 7.77 3.29
C ARG A 26 -15.41 6.46 2.68
N GLU A 27 -15.46 6.34 1.36
CA GLU A 27 -14.79 5.26 0.66
C GLU A 27 -13.32 5.33 1.09
N LEU A 28 -12.83 4.29 1.77
CA LEU A 28 -11.45 4.27 2.22
C LEU A 28 -10.56 4.31 0.97
N PRO A 29 -9.52 5.16 0.92
CA PRO A 29 -8.67 5.22 -0.26
C PRO A 29 -8.05 3.85 -0.51
N SER A 30 -8.30 3.30 -1.69
CA SER A 30 -7.77 1.98 -2.08
C SER A 30 -6.25 2.05 -2.23
N ILE A 31 -5.53 1.10 -1.63
CA ILE A 31 -4.07 0.96 -1.82
C ILE A 31 -3.70 0.24 -3.13
N ILE A 32 -4.67 -0.38 -3.81
CA ILE A 32 -4.45 -1.16 -5.05
C ILE A 32 -3.86 -0.26 -6.12
N GLY A 33 -2.82 -0.74 -6.82
CA GLY A 33 -2.09 0.00 -7.85
C GLY A 33 -0.58 0.03 -7.59
N THR A 34 0.13 0.75 -8.44
CA THR A 34 1.59 0.92 -8.34
C THR A 34 1.94 2.32 -7.84
N TRP A 35 2.90 2.37 -6.92
CA TRP A 35 3.31 3.57 -6.22
C TRP A 35 4.82 3.78 -6.30
N LYS A 36 5.24 5.04 -6.37
CA LYS A 36 6.63 5.49 -6.37
C LYS A 36 6.97 6.11 -5.03
N LEU A 37 8.14 5.76 -4.47
CA LEU A 37 8.66 6.44 -3.28
C LEU A 37 8.99 7.89 -3.64
N VAL A 38 8.42 8.84 -2.89
CA VAL A 38 8.64 10.28 -3.07
C VAL A 38 9.19 10.96 -1.81
N GLY A 39 9.12 10.29 -0.66
CA GLY A 39 9.68 10.79 0.58
C GLY A 39 10.02 9.67 1.56
N ALA A 40 11.04 9.90 2.37
CA ALA A 40 11.36 9.06 3.51
C ALA A 40 11.82 9.97 4.66
N LYS A 41 11.36 9.71 5.87
CA LYS A 41 11.78 10.43 7.08
C LYS A 41 12.08 9.44 8.19
N ALA A 42 12.98 9.83 9.08
CA ALA A 42 13.31 9.09 10.29
C ALA A 42 13.35 10.04 11.47
N ARG A 43 12.91 9.57 12.63
CA ARG A 43 12.99 10.28 13.91
C ARG A 43 13.28 9.31 15.05
N ASP A 44 13.88 9.81 16.12
CA ASP A 44 14.04 9.06 17.36
C ASP A 44 12.73 9.00 18.15
N ARG A 45 12.76 8.36 19.33
CA ARG A 45 11.61 8.26 20.25
C ARG A 45 11.11 9.60 20.79
N ASN A 46 11.95 10.63 20.82
CA ASN A 46 11.60 11.98 21.30
C ASN A 46 11.09 12.87 20.16
N GLY A 47 11.04 12.35 18.93
CA GLY A 47 10.65 13.08 17.73
C GLY A 47 11.79 13.87 17.08
N THR A 48 13.02 13.76 17.58
CA THR A 48 14.19 14.40 16.99
C THR A 48 14.45 13.83 15.60
N PRO A 49 14.62 14.65 14.55
CA PRO A 49 14.96 14.17 13.22
C PRO A 49 16.26 13.35 13.22
N LEU A 50 16.24 12.20 12.56
CA LEU A 50 17.41 11.36 12.30
C LEU A 50 17.85 11.50 10.84
N PRO A 51 19.07 11.05 10.48
CA PRO A 51 19.51 11.03 9.09
C PRO A 51 18.48 10.39 8.17
N THR A 52 18.21 11.05 7.04
CA THR A 52 17.18 10.61 6.11
C THR A 52 17.48 9.20 5.58
N PRO A 53 16.51 8.27 5.62
CA PRO A 53 16.71 6.95 5.05
C PRO A 53 17.18 7.02 3.59
N TYR A 54 18.00 6.05 3.19
CA TYR A 54 18.49 5.92 1.80
C TYR A 54 19.26 7.16 1.31
N GLY A 55 20.02 7.79 2.22
CA GLY A 55 20.90 8.92 1.90
C GLY A 55 20.17 10.17 1.39
N GLY A 56 18.87 10.30 1.70
CA GLY A 56 18.03 11.39 1.20
C GLY A 56 17.71 11.31 -0.31
N LYS A 57 18.15 10.26 -1.00
CA LYS A 57 17.88 10.00 -2.43
C LYS A 57 17.24 8.63 -2.63
N GLY A 58 16.36 8.25 -1.69
CA GLY A 58 15.64 6.99 -1.77
C GLY A 58 14.82 6.87 -3.04
N ILE A 59 14.94 5.74 -3.72
CA ILE A 59 14.11 5.36 -4.87
C ILE A 59 13.39 4.05 -4.53
N GLY A 60 12.17 3.89 -5.02
CA GLY A 60 11.44 2.66 -4.75
C GLY A 60 10.12 2.54 -5.49
N ARG A 61 9.61 1.31 -5.51
CA ARG A 61 8.28 0.96 -5.99
C ARG A 61 7.59 0.07 -4.97
N VAL A 62 6.29 0.26 -4.80
CA VAL A 62 5.43 -0.73 -4.19
C VAL A 62 4.20 -0.91 -5.07
N ALA A 63 3.83 -2.16 -5.33
CA ALA A 63 2.60 -2.50 -6.04
C ALA A 63 1.73 -3.38 -5.15
N PHE A 64 0.43 -3.12 -5.17
CA PHE A 64 -0.60 -3.90 -4.50
C PHE A 64 -1.61 -4.33 -5.54
N THR A 65 -1.83 -5.64 -5.66
CA THR A 65 -2.74 -6.19 -6.65
C THR A 65 -4.12 -6.47 -6.06
N VAL A 66 -5.16 -6.47 -6.92
CA VAL A 66 -6.52 -6.87 -6.54
C VAL A 66 -6.59 -8.28 -5.93
N ASP A 67 -5.69 -9.17 -6.36
CA ASP A 67 -5.58 -10.56 -5.88
C ASP A 67 -4.82 -10.70 -4.54
N GLY A 68 -4.55 -9.58 -3.87
CA GLY A 68 -3.92 -9.59 -2.55
C GLY A 68 -2.42 -9.90 -2.59
N ARG A 69 -1.73 -9.56 -3.69
CA ARG A 69 -0.27 -9.68 -3.81
C ARG A 69 0.40 -8.32 -3.68
N MET A 70 1.54 -8.31 -3.00
CA MET A 70 2.33 -7.11 -2.81
C MET A 70 3.78 -7.38 -3.22
N VAL A 71 4.39 -6.42 -3.90
CA VAL A 71 5.84 -6.38 -4.12
C VAL A 71 6.36 -4.99 -3.79
N ALA A 72 7.45 -4.92 -3.03
CA ALA A 72 8.14 -3.69 -2.72
C ALA A 72 9.63 -3.80 -3.02
N VAL A 73 10.19 -2.70 -3.53
CA VAL A 73 11.62 -2.47 -3.66
C VAL A 73 11.92 -1.04 -3.23
N VAL A 74 12.92 -0.87 -2.39
CA VAL A 74 13.48 0.44 -2.02
C VAL A 74 15.00 0.34 -2.02
N CYS A 75 15.64 1.37 -2.55
CA CYS A 75 17.08 1.45 -2.68
C CYS A 75 17.55 2.88 -2.42
N ASP A 76 18.79 3.01 -1.96
CA ASP A 76 19.55 4.23 -2.05
C ASP A 76 19.84 4.53 -3.52
N GLY A 77 19.32 5.65 -4.01
CA GLY A 77 19.42 6.08 -5.40
C GLY A 77 20.60 7.01 -5.69
N ARG A 78 21.52 7.23 -4.73
CA ARG A 78 22.73 8.02 -4.99
C ARG A 78 23.59 7.32 -6.06
N PRO A 79 24.07 8.01 -7.11
CA PRO A 79 24.89 7.38 -8.14
C PRO A 79 26.18 6.81 -7.55
N GLU A 80 26.81 7.55 -6.63
CA GLU A 80 28.02 7.17 -5.92
C GLU A 80 27.76 7.14 -4.40
N LEU A 81 28.48 6.26 -3.71
CA LEU A 81 28.45 6.13 -2.26
C LEU A 81 29.85 6.35 -1.69
N PRO A 82 29.97 6.84 -0.44
CA PRO A 82 31.27 6.90 0.22
C PRO A 82 31.93 5.51 0.26
N ALA A 83 33.26 5.47 0.10
CA ALA A 83 34.02 4.22 0.14
C ALA A 83 33.68 3.42 1.41
N GLY A 84 33.50 2.10 1.25
CA GLY A 84 33.13 1.20 2.35
C GLY A 84 31.67 1.25 2.78
N THR A 85 30.81 2.09 2.17
CA THR A 85 29.38 2.14 2.49
C THR A 85 28.59 1.13 1.67
N ALA A 86 27.90 0.20 2.34
CA ALA A 86 26.94 -0.68 1.68
C ALA A 86 25.72 0.11 1.18
N ARG A 87 25.30 -0.14 -0.07
CA ARG A 87 24.10 0.48 -0.63
C ARG A 87 22.87 -0.02 0.12
N GLY A 88 22.12 0.91 0.72
CA GLY A 88 20.85 0.58 1.36
C GLY A 88 19.89 0.00 0.32
N TYR A 89 19.47 -1.24 0.50
CA TYR A 89 18.57 -1.95 -0.41
C TYR A 89 17.63 -2.86 0.38
N SER A 90 16.36 -2.89 -0.01
CA SER A 90 15.39 -3.81 0.53
C SER A 90 14.34 -4.13 -0.54
N SER A 91 14.18 -5.40 -0.85
CA SER A 91 13.04 -5.89 -1.62
C SER A 91 12.39 -7.08 -0.93
N TYR A 92 11.08 -7.18 -1.06
CA TYR A 92 10.31 -8.34 -0.61
C TYR A 92 8.94 -8.34 -1.27
N CYS A 93 8.32 -9.50 -1.32
CA CYS A 93 6.95 -9.67 -1.77
C CYS A 93 6.20 -10.67 -0.89
N GLY A 94 4.90 -10.76 -1.11
CA GLY A 94 4.04 -11.68 -0.37
C GLY A 94 2.56 -11.41 -0.55
N ASN A 95 1.74 -12.25 0.10
CA ASN A 95 0.32 -11.95 0.25
C ASN A 95 0.13 -10.83 1.26
N TYR A 96 -0.86 -9.95 1.03
CA TYR A 96 -1.17 -8.89 1.96
C TYR A 96 -2.64 -8.87 2.39
N THR A 97 -2.88 -8.31 3.57
CA THR A 97 -4.19 -7.87 4.03
C THR A 97 -4.13 -6.40 4.41
N PHE A 98 -5.24 -5.69 4.20
CA PHE A 98 -5.38 -4.28 4.53
C PHE A 98 -6.79 -4.00 5.05
N ASP A 99 -6.88 -3.41 6.24
CA ASP A 99 -8.15 -3.10 6.90
C ASP A 99 -8.56 -1.62 6.83
N GLY A 100 -7.82 -0.80 6.09
CA GLY A 100 -8.02 0.65 6.01
C GLY A 100 -6.98 1.47 6.78
N ALA A 101 -6.32 0.88 7.77
CA ALA A 101 -5.30 1.56 8.57
C ALA A 101 -4.04 0.70 8.81
N ARG A 102 -4.16 -0.62 8.71
CA ARG A 102 -3.08 -1.57 8.96
C ARG A 102 -2.89 -2.46 7.74
N LEU A 103 -1.67 -2.45 7.22
CA LEU A 103 -1.19 -3.31 6.16
C LEU A 103 -0.32 -4.41 6.77
N VAL A 104 -0.63 -5.68 6.49
CA VAL A 104 0.20 -6.82 6.87
C VAL A 104 0.58 -7.58 5.61
N THR A 105 1.87 -7.82 5.40
CA THR A 105 2.38 -8.65 4.29
C THR A 105 3.04 -9.90 4.86
N ARG A 106 2.53 -11.09 4.53
CA ARG A 106 3.19 -12.37 4.81
C ARG A 106 4.24 -12.60 3.74
N VAL A 107 5.51 -12.54 4.12
CA VAL A 107 6.63 -12.54 3.17
C VAL A 107 6.91 -13.95 2.66
N ASP A 108 6.97 -14.12 1.34
CA ASP A 108 7.38 -15.38 0.68
C ASP A 108 8.75 -15.27 0.00
N ALA A 109 9.14 -14.09 -0.49
CA ALA A 109 10.51 -13.80 -0.96
C ALA A 109 11.01 -12.44 -0.45
N ALA A 110 12.30 -12.36 -0.12
CA ALA A 110 12.95 -11.13 0.35
C ALA A 110 14.45 -11.11 0.09
N SER A 111 15.02 -9.91 -0.05
CA SER A 111 16.48 -9.69 -0.11
C SER A 111 17.16 -9.88 1.24
N ASP A 112 16.42 -9.71 2.33
CA ASP A 112 16.85 -10.04 3.69
C ASP A 112 16.18 -11.37 4.09
N PRO A 113 16.93 -12.48 4.15
CA PRO A 113 16.35 -13.81 4.37
C PRO A 113 15.64 -13.92 5.72
N ARG A 114 15.98 -13.08 6.69
CA ARG A 114 15.34 -13.07 8.02
C ARG A 114 13.87 -12.65 7.98
N ARG A 115 13.40 -12.07 6.87
CA ARG A 115 11.99 -11.69 6.69
C ARG A 115 11.13 -12.81 6.14
N ILE A 116 11.73 -13.81 5.49
CA ILE A 116 11.01 -14.87 4.78
C ILE A 116 10.17 -15.68 5.78
N GLY A 117 8.89 -15.89 5.46
CA GLY A 117 7.90 -16.56 6.31
C GLY A 117 7.31 -15.67 7.41
N GLY A 118 7.89 -14.50 7.66
CA GLY A 118 7.44 -13.56 8.69
C GLY A 118 6.38 -12.58 8.20
N ASP A 119 5.77 -11.89 9.17
CA ASP A 119 4.88 -10.78 8.89
C ASP A 119 5.63 -9.46 8.85
N GLN A 120 5.24 -8.64 7.89
CA GLN A 120 5.69 -7.27 7.81
C GLN A 120 4.49 -6.32 7.93
N VAL A 121 4.41 -5.67 9.08
CA VAL A 121 3.30 -4.78 9.45
C VAL A 121 3.65 -3.34 9.14
N ARG A 122 2.69 -2.56 8.67
CA ARG A 122 2.75 -1.10 8.54
C ARG A 122 1.42 -0.49 8.93
N GLU A 123 1.46 0.63 9.62
CA GLU A 123 0.35 1.57 9.61
C GLU A 123 0.31 2.29 8.26
N VAL A 124 -0.89 2.54 7.77
CA VAL A 124 -1.18 3.24 6.53
C VAL A 124 -2.01 4.48 6.87
N SER A 125 -1.59 5.63 6.35
CA SER A 125 -2.42 6.84 6.31
C SER A 125 -2.33 7.48 4.94
N PHE A 126 -3.23 8.41 4.64
CA PHE A 126 -3.21 9.17 3.40
C PHE A 126 -3.13 10.67 3.69
N ASP A 127 -2.34 11.38 2.90
CA ASP A 127 -2.24 12.84 2.86
C ASP A 127 -2.43 13.30 1.43
N GLY A 128 -3.64 13.77 1.11
CA GLY A 128 -4.08 13.95 -0.28
C GLY A 128 -3.93 12.67 -1.09
N ASP A 129 -3.20 12.76 -2.20
CA ASP A 129 -2.92 11.63 -3.10
C ASP A 129 -1.72 10.78 -2.69
N HIS A 130 -1.07 11.10 -1.57
CA HIS A 130 0.06 10.35 -1.06
C HIS A 130 -0.35 9.31 -0.04
N MET A 131 0.09 8.07 -0.26
CA MET A 131 0.04 7.01 0.75
C MET A 131 1.27 7.11 1.63
N ILE A 132 1.07 7.04 2.95
CA ILE A 132 2.13 7.07 3.94
C ILE A 132 2.18 5.72 4.65
N LEU A 133 3.33 5.05 4.60
CA LEU A 133 3.57 3.78 5.28
C LEU A 133 4.51 3.97 6.46
N ARG A 134 4.09 3.53 7.64
CA ARG A 134 4.90 3.55 8.87
C ARG A 134 5.11 2.12 9.39
N PRO A 135 6.30 1.54 9.23
CA PRO A 135 6.62 0.29 9.91
C PRO A 135 6.75 0.50 11.43
N PRO A 136 6.68 -0.57 12.24
CA PRO A 136 7.08 -0.54 13.63
C PRO A 136 8.48 0.08 13.81
N PRO A 137 8.77 0.70 14.97
CA PRO A 137 10.10 1.21 15.25
C PRO A 137 11.13 0.10 15.17
N ARG A 138 12.31 0.43 14.63
CA ARG A 138 13.44 -0.48 14.58
C ARG A 138 14.43 -0.15 15.68
N GLN A 139 15.01 -1.19 16.29
CA GLN A 139 16.15 -1.03 17.17
C GLN A 139 17.41 -0.83 16.32
N THR A 140 18.23 0.14 16.71
CA THR A 140 19.49 0.50 16.04
C THR A 140 20.56 0.73 17.09
N GLU A 141 21.83 0.77 16.70
CA GLU A 141 22.92 1.14 17.63
C GLU A 141 22.72 2.52 18.25
N ALA A 142 22.07 3.45 17.54
CA ALA A 142 21.76 4.80 18.01
C ALA A 142 20.44 4.88 18.82
N GLY A 143 19.78 3.75 19.07
CA GLY A 143 18.47 3.68 19.72
C GLY A 143 17.31 3.41 18.77
N GLU A 144 16.10 3.68 19.22
CA GLU A 144 14.87 3.45 18.44
C GLU A 144 14.72 4.44 17.29
N GLU A 145 14.50 3.91 16.09
CA GLU A 145 14.20 4.73 14.91
C GLU A 145 12.79 4.45 14.40
N TYR A 146 12.02 5.52 14.26
CA TYR A 146 10.69 5.54 13.67
C TYR A 146 10.80 6.05 12.24
N ARG A 147 10.33 5.25 11.28
CA ARG A 147 10.34 5.61 9.85
C ARG A 147 8.96 5.95 9.34
N GLU A 148 8.95 6.85 8.35
CA GLU A 148 7.80 7.16 7.54
C GLU A 148 8.23 7.18 6.07
N LEU A 149 7.48 6.47 5.21
CA LEU A 149 7.71 6.43 3.77
C LEU A 149 6.48 6.99 3.05
N THR A 150 6.68 8.01 2.24
CA THR A 150 5.63 8.68 1.46
C THR A 150 5.67 8.21 0.01
N TRP A 151 4.53 7.82 -0.52
CA TRP A 151 4.38 7.17 -1.81
C TRP A 151 3.35 7.90 -2.67
N ALA A 152 3.71 8.20 -3.92
CA ALA A 152 2.81 8.76 -4.92
C ALA A 152 2.34 7.66 -5.88
N ARG A 153 1.04 7.64 -6.17
CA ARG A 153 0.48 6.68 -7.15
C ARG A 153 1.00 7.01 -8.55
N ILE A 154 1.37 5.98 -9.31
CA ILE A 154 1.85 6.13 -10.69
C ILE A 154 1.10 5.24 -11.70
N ALA A 155 0.36 4.24 -11.22
CA ALA A 155 -0.55 3.45 -12.04
C ALA A 155 -1.69 2.89 -11.19
N THR A 156 -2.86 2.75 -11.80
CA THR A 156 -3.97 1.94 -11.30
C THR A 156 -3.89 0.55 -11.93
N GLU A 157 -4.47 -0.44 -11.26
CA GLU A 157 -4.76 -1.75 -11.88
C GLU A 157 -6.15 -1.76 -12.49
#